data_AF-A0A396GXF6-F1
#
_entry.id   AF-A0A396GXF6-F1
#
_cell.length_a   1.000
_cell.length_b   1.000
_cell.length_c   1.000
_cell.angle_alpha   90.00
_cell.angle_beta   90.00
_cell.angle_gamma   90.00
#
_symmetry.space_group_name_H-M   'P 1'
#
loop_
_entity.id
_entity.type
_entity.pdbx_description
1 polymer ?
#
loop_
_entity_poly.entity_id
_entity_poly.type
_entity_poly.pdbx_seq_one_letter_code
_entity_poly.pdbx_strand_id
1 'polypeptide(L)' 'MSEINFDVFINSNGVNVRGYFAWPAFDTFEFHQGYSGHWGLYHVDFNDNLKRVPKASAEWYKNLLTSNC' A
#
# COMPACT_ATOMS: atom_id res chain seq x y z
N MET A 1 10.68 8.46 4.87
CA MET A 1 9.31 8.37 4.33
C MET A 1 8.53 9.53 4.91
N SER A 2 8.04 10.44 4.10
CA SER A 2 7.10 11.48 4.55
C SER A 2 5.80 10.78 4.99
N GLU A 3 5.35 11.05 6.20
CA GLU A 3 4.05 10.56 6.68
C GLU A 3 2.93 11.17 5.81
N ILE A 4 2.03 10.33 5.31
CA ILE A 4 0.82 10.81 4.64
C ILE A 4 -0.14 11.27 5.73
N ASN A 5 -0.28 12.59 5.89
CA ASN A 5 -1.26 13.18 6.79
C ASN A 5 -2.60 13.36 6.05
N PHE A 6 -3.51 12.39 6.25
CA PHE A 6 -4.83 12.42 5.62
C PHE A 6 -5.72 13.55 6.17
N ASP A 7 -5.49 14.01 7.41
CA ASP A 7 -6.30 15.04 8.05
C ASP A 7 -6.20 16.39 7.33
N VAL A 8 -5.00 16.75 6.87
CA VAL A 8 -4.79 18.00 6.13
C VAL A 8 -5.58 17.98 4.83
N PHE A 9 -5.56 16.88 4.08
CA PHE A 9 -6.22 16.84 2.76
C PHE A 9 -7.75 16.72 2.85
N ILE A 10 -8.25 15.96 3.83
CA ILE A 10 -9.69 15.76 4.03
C ILE A 10 -10.33 17.02 4.62
N ASN A 11 -9.68 17.68 5.59
CA ASN A 11 -10.33 18.76 6.35
C ASN A 11 -10.11 20.17 5.77
N SER A 12 -9.06 20.41 4.97
CA SER A 12 -8.73 21.79 4.53
C SER A 12 -9.35 22.24 3.22
N ASN A 13 -9.75 21.31 2.32
CA ASN A 13 -10.15 21.66 0.95
C ASN A 13 -11.64 21.43 0.63
N GLY A 14 -12.46 21.08 1.62
CA GLY A 14 -13.91 20.83 1.42
C GLY A 14 -14.22 19.64 0.50
N VAL A 15 -13.24 18.81 0.17
CA VAL A 15 -13.40 17.63 -0.67
C VAL A 15 -13.93 16.47 0.18
N ASN A 16 -15.07 15.92 -0.24
CA ASN A 16 -15.71 14.78 0.42
C ASN A 16 -15.03 13.46 0.03
N VAL A 17 -13.86 13.19 0.62
CA VAL A 17 -13.11 11.94 0.40
C VAL A 17 -13.85 10.77 1.04
N ARG A 18 -14.16 9.74 0.25
CA ARG A 18 -14.93 8.57 0.70
C ARG A 18 -14.09 7.33 1.01
N GLY A 19 -12.81 7.32 0.60
CA GLY A 19 -11.93 6.18 0.82
C GLY A 19 -10.56 6.36 0.19
N TYR A 20 -9.64 5.51 0.62
CA TYR A 20 -8.27 5.42 0.13
C TYR A 20 -7.92 3.95 -0.09
N PHE A 21 -7.37 3.62 -1.27
CA PHE A 21 -6.98 2.27 -1.64
C PHE A 21 -5.51 2.28 -2.06
N ALA A 22 -4.67 1.57 -1.31
CA ALA A 22 -3.26 1.43 -1.64
C ALA A 22 -3.07 0.46 -2.81
N TRP A 23 -2.21 0.83 -3.77
CA TRP A 23 -1.83 -0.03 -4.89
C TRP A 23 -0.34 -0.40 -4.83
N PRO A 24 0.03 -1.65 -5.12
CA PRO A 24 -0.81 -2.87 -5.13
C PRO A 24 -0.81 -3.56 -3.75
N ALA A 25 -1.74 -4.49 -3.54
CA ALA A 25 -1.72 -5.32 -2.33
C ALA A 25 -0.51 -6.28 -2.33
N PHE A 26 -0.18 -6.87 -3.48
CA PHE A 26 0.91 -7.82 -3.66
C PHE A 26 1.84 -7.33 -4.77
N ASP A 27 3.07 -7.82 -4.83
CA ASP A 27 3.90 -7.65 -6.03
C ASP A 27 3.20 -8.34 -7.21
N THR A 28 3.13 -7.66 -8.36
CA THR A 28 2.42 -8.09 -9.56
C THR A 28 3.27 -7.87 -10.81
N PHE A 29 2.73 -8.24 -11.97
CA PHE A 29 3.28 -7.83 -13.26
C PHE A 29 2.93 -6.35 -13.53
N GLU A 30 3.95 -5.49 -13.60
CA GLU A 30 3.80 -4.05 -13.76
C GLU A 30 4.20 -3.57 -15.16
N PHE A 31 3.33 -3.86 -16.13
CA PHE A 31 3.44 -3.40 -17.53
C PHE A 31 4.85 -3.61 -18.11
N HIS A 32 5.56 -2.52 -18.40
CA HIS A 32 6.89 -2.53 -19.00
C HIS A 32 7.99 -3.04 -18.05
N GLN A 33 7.76 -3.04 -16.74
CA GLN A 33 8.71 -3.55 -15.74
C GLN A 33 8.55 -5.07 -15.52
N GLY A 34 7.45 -5.67 -15.99
CA GLY A 34 7.14 -7.05 -15.68
C GLY A 34 7.16 -7.31 -14.18
N TYR A 35 7.84 -8.38 -13.73
CA TYR A 35 7.88 -8.78 -12.31
C TYR A 35 9.03 -8.16 -11.49
N SER A 36 9.82 -7.24 -12.07
CA SER A 36 10.90 -6.58 -11.33
C SER A 36 10.39 -5.50 -10.36
N GLY A 37 9.14 -5.06 -10.56
CA GLY A 37 8.49 -4.05 -9.72
C GLY A 37 7.98 -4.65 -8.41
N HIS A 38 8.66 -4.35 -7.30
CA HIS A 38 8.28 -4.80 -5.96
C HIS A 38 7.51 -3.73 -5.18
N TRP A 39 6.38 -3.28 -5.71
CA TRP A 39 5.59 -2.17 -5.14
C TRP A 39 4.54 -2.61 -4.13
N GLY A 40 4.21 -3.90 -4.07
CA GLY A 40 3.12 -4.40 -3.24
C GLY A 40 3.38 -4.24 -1.75
N LEU A 41 2.31 -4.16 -0.95
CA LEU A 41 2.41 -4.26 0.52
C LEU A 41 3.03 -5.62 0.94
N TYR A 42 2.78 -6.66 0.15
CA TYR A 42 3.36 -7.99 0.32
C TYR A 42 4.31 -8.30 -0.83
N HIS A 43 5.51 -8.75 -0.50
CA HIS A 43 6.41 -9.34 -1.48
C HIS A 43 5.86 -10.69 -1.94
N VAL A 44 5.96 -10.98 -3.24
CA VAL A 44 5.65 -12.29 -3.82
C VAL A 44 6.93 -12.89 -4.38
N ASP A 45 7.31 -14.05 -3.87
CA ASP A 45 8.39 -14.84 -4.44
C ASP A 45 7.85 -15.65 -5.63
N PHE A 46 8.11 -15.16 -6.84
CA PHE A 46 7.67 -15.81 -8.08
C PHE A 46 8.40 -17.12 -8.37
N ASN A 47 9.50 -17.41 -7.68
CA ASN A 47 10.29 -18.64 -7.85
C ASN A 47 9.97 -19.69 -6.76
N ASP A 48 9.43 -19.29 -5.62
CA ASP A 48 9.04 -20.17 -4.50
C ASP A 48 7.51 -20.27 -4.37
N ASN A 49 6.85 -20.90 -5.34
CA ASN A 49 5.40 -21.20 -5.30
C ASN A 49 4.52 -19.98 -4.93
N LEU A 50 4.89 -18.79 -5.40
CA LEU A 50 4.20 -17.54 -5.12
C LEU A 50 4.12 -17.23 -3.61
N LYS A 51 5.11 -17.61 -2.80
CA LYS A 51 5.10 -17.32 -1.36
C LYS A 51 4.96 -15.82 -1.10
N ARG A 52 4.10 -15.45 -0.14
CA ARG A 52 3.85 -14.04 0.23
C ARG A 52 4.51 -13.70 1.55
N VAL A 53 5.23 -12.58 1.58
CA VAL A 53 5.92 -12.06 2.78
C VAL A 53 5.48 -10.61 3.01
N PRO A 54 4.91 -10.28 4.18
CA PRO A 54 4.53 -8.90 4.49
C PRO A 54 5.77 -8.00 4.52
N LYS A 55 5.71 -6.84 3.86
CA LYS A 55 6.73 -5.80 3.97
C LYS A 55 6.41 -4.87 5.15
N ALA A 56 7.36 -4.03 5.54
CA ALA A 56 7.12 -3.00 6.56
C ALA A 56 5.93 -2.08 6.22
N SER A 57 5.67 -1.84 4.94
CA SER A 57 4.52 -1.07 4.47
C SER A 57 3.19 -1.76 4.77
N ALA A 58 3.12 -3.10 4.80
CA ALA A 58 1.90 -3.81 5.20
C ALA A 58 1.56 -3.57 6.67
N GLU A 59 2.55 -3.60 7.56
CA GLU A 59 2.33 -3.33 8.98
C GLU A 59 1.98 -1.85 9.20
N TRP A 60 2.65 -0.93 8.49
CA TRP A 60 2.29 0.49 8.52
C TRP A 60 0.85 0.72 8.06
N TYR A 61 0.43 0.10 6.95
CA TYR A 61 -0.91 0.27 6.40
C TYR A 61 -1.98 -0.33 7.33
N LYS A 62 -1.70 -1.47 7.95
CA LYS A 62 -2.54 -2.04 9.01
C LYS A 62 -2.68 -1.06 10.17
N ASN A 63 -1.58 -0.51 10.69
CA ASN A 63 -1.61 0.44 11.78
C ASN A 63 -2.43 1.68 11.43
N LEU A 64 -2.23 2.24 10.23
CA LEU A 64 -3.03 3.37 9.71
C LEU A 64 -4.54 3.08 9.72
N LEU A 65 -4.94 1.88 9.31
CA LEU A 65 -6.34 1.47 9.27
C LEU A 65 -6.93 1.26 10.68
N THR A 66 -6.09 0.86 11.65
CA THR A 66 -6.52 0.57 13.03
C THR A 66 -6.34 1.73 14.00
N SER A 67 -5.56 2.76 13.66
CA SER A 67 -5.22 3.88 14.55
C SER A 67 -6.31 4.97 14.63
N ASN A 68 -7.44 4.80 13.93
CA ASN A 68 -8.55 5.76 13.93
C ASN A 68 -9.68 5.36 14.90
N CYS A 69 -9.35 4.75 16.04
CA CYS A 69 -10.27 4.46 17.15
C CYS A 69 -9.72 5.01 18.47
#